data_AF-A0A352PZV4-F1
#
_entry.id   AF-A0A352PZV4-F1
#
_cell.length_a   1.000
_cell.length_b   1.000
_cell.length_c   1.000
_cell.angle_alpha   90.00
_cell.angle_beta   90.00
_cell.angle_gamma   90.00
#
_symmetry.space_group_name_H-M   'P 1'
#
loop_
_entity.id
_entity.type
_entity.pdbx_description
1 polymer ?
#
loop_
_entity_poly.entity_id
_entity_poly.type
_entity_poly.pdbx_seq_one_letter_code
_entity_poly.pdbx_strand_id
1 'polypeptide(L)' 'MSIRLLAKELYQSAKLVEKLEQALQNPGLKGAERQRIEAELRGARADLDRLRAILDGAKEG' A
#
# COMPACT_ATOMS: atom_id res chain seq x y z
N MET A 1 -11.68 10.18 12.52
CA MET A 1 -10.43 9.38 12.66
C MET A 1 -9.38 10.29 13.30
N SER A 2 -8.60 9.83 14.28
CA SER A 2 -7.51 10.67 14.81
C SER A 2 -6.39 10.77 13.78
N ILE A 3 -5.76 11.94 13.61
CA ILE A 3 -4.59 12.14 12.75
C ILE A 3 -3.49 11.10 13.04
N ARG A 4 -3.33 10.70 14.30
CA ARG A 4 -2.36 9.67 14.71
C ARG A 4 -2.70 8.28 14.16
N LEU A 5 -3.98 7.93 14.10
CA LEU A 5 -4.43 6.66 13.54
C LEU A 5 -4.20 6.63 12.03
N LEU A 6 -4.55 7.73 11.34
CA LEU A 6 -4.33 7.87 9.89
C LEU A 6 -2.84 7.78 9.54
N ALA A 7 -1.96 8.43 10.29
CA ALA A 7 -0.51 8.33 10.09
C ALA A 7 0.02 6.90 10.25
N LYS A 8 -0.50 6.14 11.22
CA LYS A 8 -0.13 4.74 11.42
C LYS A 8 -0.60 3.87 10.25
N GLU A 9 -1.84 4.05 9.80
CA GLU A 9 -2.40 3.30 8.66
C GLU A 9 -1.64 3.60 7.37
N LEU A 10 -1.30 4.87 7.14
CA LEU A 10 -0.54 5.31 5.96
C LEU A 10 0.88 4.72 5.96
N TYR A 11 1.54 4.68 7.12
CA TYR A 11 2.82 3.99 7.27
C TYR A 11 2.71 2.49 7.01
N GLN A 12 1.70 1.82 7.57
CA GLN A 12 1.49 0.38 7.39
C GLN A 12 1.21 0.03 5.92
N SER A 13 0.36 0.81 5.26
CA SER A 13 0.04 0.64 3.84
C SER A 13 1.26 0.87 2.96
N ALA A 14 2.04 1.93 3.22
CA ALA A 14 3.29 2.18 2.51
C ALA A 14 4.30 1.04 2.70
N LYS A 15 4.43 0.50 3.92
CA LYS A 15 5.35 -0.62 4.18
C LYS A 15 4.92 -1.91 3.50
N LEU A 16 3.61 -2.13 3.38
CA LEU A 16 3.06 -3.27 2.65
C LEU A 16 3.36 -3.17 1.15
N VAL A 17 3.18 -1.99 0.55
CA VAL A 17 3.55 -1.74 -0.86
C VAL A 17 5.04 -2.06 -1.09
N GLU A 18 5.92 -1.51 -0.26
CA GLU A 18 7.38 -1.76 -0.34
C GLU A 18 7.71 -3.27 -0.26
N LYS A 19 7.09 -3.98 0.68
CA LYS A 19 7.30 -5.42 0.87
C LYS A 19 6.85 -6.24 -0.35
N LEU A 20 5.69 -5.90 -0.93
CA LEU A 20 5.15 -6.60 -2.10
C LEU A 20 6.00 -6.30 -3.35
N GLU A 21 6.47 -5.07 -3.50
CA GLU A 21 7.42 -4.70 -4.56
C GLU A 21 8.74 -5.47 -4.45
N GLN A 22 9.31 -5.57 -3.24
CA GLN A 22 10.51 -6.37 -2.98
C GLN A 22 10.27 -7.85 -3.28
N ALA A 23 9.10 -8.39 -2.93
CA ALA A 23 8.75 -9.78 -3.24
C ALA A 23 8.70 -10.03 -4.76
N LEU A 24 8.17 -9.09 -5.54
CA LEU A 24 8.12 -9.18 -7.01
C LEU A 24 9.49 -9.09 -7.69
N GLN A 25 10.51 -8.57 -7.00
CA GLN A 25 11.89 -8.57 -7.51
C GLN A 25 12.55 -9.95 -7.44
N ASN A 26 11.96 -10.92 -6.73
CA ASN A 26 12.49 -12.27 -6.66
C ASN A 26 12.36 -12.97 -8.04
N PRO A 27 13.47 -13.32 -8.72
CA PRO A 27 13.44 -13.93 -10.04
C PRO A 27 12.87 -15.37 -10.04
N GLY A 28 12.80 -16.00 -8.86
CA GLY A 28 12.16 -17.32 -8.67
C GLY A 28 10.64 -17.24 -8.62
N LEU A 29 10.06 -16.06 -8.43
CA LEU A 29 8.63 -15.86 -8.29
C LEU A 29 7.95 -15.88 -9.67
N LYS A 30 7.09 -16.88 -9.93
CA LYS A 30 6.49 -17.10 -11.27
C LYS A 30 5.02 -17.53 -11.18
N GLY A 31 4.34 -17.45 -12.32
CA GLY A 31 2.99 -17.97 -12.50
C GLY A 31 1.97 -17.36 -11.53
N ALA A 32 1.15 -18.23 -10.94
CA ALA A 32 0.04 -17.84 -10.07
C ALA A 32 0.49 -17.06 -8.82
N GLU A 33 1.67 -17.37 -8.26
CA GLU A 33 2.17 -16.69 -7.07
C GLU A 33 2.54 -15.23 -7.37
N ARG A 34 3.22 -15.01 -8.51
CA ARG A 34 3.54 -13.65 -8.98
C ARG A 34 2.26 -12.85 -9.28
N GLN A 35 1.28 -13.45 -9.94
CA GLN A 35 0.00 -12.80 -10.23
C GLN A 35 -0.77 -12.43 -8.96
N ARG A 36 -0.72 -13.29 -7.93
CA ARG A 36 -1.32 -13.02 -6.63
C ARG A 36 -0.66 -11.82 -5.96
N ILE A 37 0.68 -11.78 -5.90
CA ILE A 37 1.42 -10.67 -5.29
C ILE A 37 1.20 -9.36 -6.08
N GLU A 38 1.12 -9.41 -7.41
CA GLU A 38 0.77 -8.25 -8.22
C GLU A 38 -0.66 -7.75 -7.94
N ALA A 39 -1.62 -8.65 -7.70
CA ALA A 39 -2.99 -8.28 -7.32
C ALA A 39 -3.03 -7.65 -5.93
N GLU A 40 -2.34 -8.24 -4.96
CA GLU A 40 -2.20 -7.69 -3.61
C GLU A 40 -1.52 -6.31 -3.64
N LEU A 41 -0.50 -6.12 -4.48
CA LEU A 41 0.19 -4.85 -4.66
C LEU A 41 -0.73 -3.77 -5.22
N ARG A 42 -1.59 -4.11 -6.20
CA ARG A 42 -2.58 -3.16 -6.73
C ARG A 42 -3.55 -2.70 -5.65
N GLY A 43 -4.03 -3.62 -4.81
CA GLY A 43 -4.89 -3.30 -3.68
C GLY A 43 -4.21 -2.38 -2.67
N ALA A 44 -3.00 -2.74 -2.24
CA ALA A 44 -2.23 -1.97 -1.27
C ALA A 44 -1.92 -0.54 -1.77
N ARG A 45 -1.63 -0.37 -3.07
CA ARG A 45 -1.43 0.96 -3.67
C ARG A 45 -2.71 1.79 -3.68
N ALA A 46 -3.84 1.19 -4.05
CA ALA A 46 -5.13 1.88 -4.01
C ALA A 46 -5.51 2.34 -2.59
N ASP A 47 -5.23 1.52 -1.58
CA ASP A 47 -5.43 1.88 -0.18
C ASP A 47 -4.52 3.04 0.25
N LEU A 48 -3.24 2.99 -0.14
CA LEU A 48 -2.29 4.06 0.16
C LEU A 48 -2.73 5.40 -0.45
N ASP A 49 -3.15 5.38 -1.72
CA ASP A 49 -3.61 6.57 -2.43
C ASP A 49 -4.89 7.12 -1.80
N ARG A 50 -5.81 6.26 -1.37
CA ARG A 50 -7.00 6.67 -0.63
C ARG A 50 -6.66 7.34 0.70
N LEU A 51 -5.74 6.75 1.48
CA LEU A 51 -5.32 7.30 2.77
C LEU A 51 -4.62 8.66 2.60
N ARG A 52 -3.82 8.83 1.54
CA ARG A 52 -3.21 10.11 1.18
C ARG A 52 -4.26 11.16 0.83
N ALA A 53 -5.24 10.81 0.00
CA ALA A 53 -6.33 11.73 -0.35
C ALA A 53 -7.13 12.19 0.88
N ILE A 54 -7.40 11.28 1.84
CA ILE A 54 -8.05 11.64 3.10
C ILE A 54 -7.18 12.59 3.93
N LEU A 55 -5.87 12.32 4.02
CA LEU A 55 -4.94 13.17 4.75
C LEU A 55 -4.85 14.57 4.15
N ASP A 56 -4.79 14.68 2.82
CA ASP A 56 -4.67 15.96 2.14
C ASP A 56 -5.98 16.75 2.22
N GLY A 57 -7.14 16.11 2.04
CA GLY A 57 -8.44 16.76 2.26
C GLY A 57 -8.64 17.21 3.71
N ALA A 58 -8.03 16.55 4.69
CA ALA A 58 -8.05 16.96 6.10
C ALA A 58 -7.07 18.10 6.43
N LYS A 59 -6.13 18.45 5.54
CA LYS A 59 -5.26 19.63 5.70
C LYS A 59 -5.89 20.91 5.13
N GLU A 60 -6.84 20.77 4.21
CA GLU A 60 -7.50 21.88 3.52
C GLU A 60 -8.74 22.42 4.26
N GLY A 61 -9.20 21.77 5.33
CA GLY A 61 -10.35 22.19 6.16
C GLY A 61 -9.96 22.48 7.60
#